data_AF-A0A6M4A8V9-F1
#
_entry.id   AF-A0A6M4A8V9-F1
#
_cell.length_a   1.000
_cell.length_b   1.000
_cell.length_c   1.000
_cell.angle_alpha   90.00
_cell.angle_beta   90.00
_cell.angle_gamma   90.00
#
_symmetry.space_group_name_H-M   'P 1'
#
loop_
_entity.id
_entity.type
_entity.pdbx_description
1 polymer ?
#
loop_
_entity_poly.entity_id
_entity_poly.type
_entity_poly.pdbx_seq_one_letter_code
_entity_poly.pdbx_strand_id
1 'polypeptide(L)'
;MSFLNIALPIAQIAMTNILAVARPLLGLAILVTILIVFKPLLLGMLRAALLVVHPKLTRDQKTASRNLRNMLTIRRIANDVNYSSPNMAAELRALASRG
;
A
#
# COMPACT_ATOMS: atom_id res chain seq x y z
N MET A 1 -23.56 13.25 -65.19
CA MET A 1 -23.27 13.48 -63.76
C MET A 1 -22.14 12.55 -63.36
N SER A 2 -20.92 13.06 -63.21
CA SER A 2 -19.72 12.23 -63.06
C SER A 2 -19.71 11.52 -61.71
N PHE A 3 -19.49 10.20 -61.71
CA PHE A 3 -19.39 9.34 -60.51
C PHE A 3 -18.38 9.87 -59.46
N LEU A 4 -17.40 10.67 -59.90
CA LEU A 4 -16.44 11.35 -59.05
C LEU A 4 -17.09 12.33 -58.06
N ASN A 5 -18.18 13.00 -58.42
CA ASN A 5 -18.87 13.95 -57.53
C ASN A 5 -19.60 13.27 -56.36
N ILE A 6 -19.95 11.99 -56.51
CA ILE A 6 -20.64 11.20 -55.46
C ILE A 6 -19.61 10.47 -54.58
N ALA A 7 -18.47 10.06 -55.15
CA ALA A 7 -17.43 9.33 -54.42
C ALA A 7 -16.63 10.21 -53.44
N LEU A 8 -16.37 11.48 -53.78
CA LEU A 8 -15.62 12.42 -52.93
C LEU A 8 -16.24 12.67 -51.54
N PRO A 9 -17.55 12.97 -51.40
CA PRO A 9 -18.15 13.16 -50.08
C PRO A 9 -18.15 11.88 -49.23
N ILE A 10 -18.34 10.71 -49.85
CA ILE A 10 -18.31 9.41 -49.14
C ILE A 10 -16.92 9.15 -48.54
N ALA A 11 -15.85 9.39 -49.32
CA ALA A 11 -14.48 9.25 -48.85
C ALA A 11 -14.16 10.25 -47.72
N GLN A 12 -14.67 11.49 -47.80
CA GLN A 12 -14.47 12.51 -46.77
C GLN A 12 -15.16 12.14 -45.46
N ILE A 13 -16.40 11.62 -45.51
CA ILE A 13 -17.15 11.17 -44.33
C ILE A 13 -16.43 9.98 -43.66
N ALA A 14 -15.95 9.02 -44.45
CA ALA A 14 -15.18 7.90 -43.94
C ALA A 14 -13.90 8.37 -43.23
N MET A 15 -13.16 9.31 -43.83
CA MET A 15 -11.95 9.87 -43.24
C MET A 15 -12.21 10.63 -41.92
N THR A 16 -13.28 11.43 -41.87
CA THR A 16 -13.66 12.15 -40.64
C THR A 16 -14.03 11.19 -39.51
N ASN A 17 -14.73 10.10 -39.81
CA ASN A 17 -15.10 9.09 -38.82
C ASN A 17 -13.87 8.34 -38.30
N ILE A 18 -12.94 7.98 -39.19
CA ILE A 18 -11.66 7.35 -38.80
C ILE A 18 -10.89 8.30 -37.88
N LEU A 19 -10.76 9.58 -38.24
CA LEU A 19 -10.05 10.55 -37.41
C LEU A 19 -10.74 10.83 -36.07
N ALA A 20 -12.08 10.85 -36.05
CA ALA A 20 -12.87 11.03 -34.83
C ALA A 20 -12.67 9.88 -33.82
N VAL A 21 -12.45 8.66 -34.30
CA VAL A 21 -12.22 7.47 -33.45
C VAL A 21 -10.72 7.28 -33.16
N ALA A 22 -9.84 7.53 -34.13
CA ALA A 22 -8.40 7.33 -33.99
C ALA A 22 -7.79 8.29 -32.96
N ARG A 23 -8.21 9.56 -32.94
CA ARG A 23 -7.69 10.56 -31.99
C ARG A 23 -7.87 10.15 -30.50
N PRO A 24 -9.08 9.82 -30.02
CA PRO A 24 -9.26 9.41 -28.63
C PRO A 24 -8.59 8.07 -28.34
N LEU A 25 -8.57 7.13 -29.28
CA LEU A 25 -7.86 5.86 -29.11
C LEU A 25 -6.35 6.03 -28.93
N LEU A 26 -5.72 6.90 -29.73
CA LEU A 26 -4.31 7.21 -29.57
C LEU A 26 -4.03 7.91 -28.24
N GLY A 27 -4.89 8.84 -27.83
CA GLY A 27 -4.80 9.48 -26.51
C GLY A 27 -4.90 8.47 -25.36
N LEU A 28 -5.85 7.53 -25.44
CA LEU A 28 -5.99 6.45 -24.46
C LEU A 28 -4.78 5.51 -24.47
N ALA A 29 -4.25 5.17 -25.64
CA ALA A 29 -3.06 4.33 -25.75
C ALA A 29 -1.86 4.98 -25.04
N ILE A 30 -1.61 6.26 -25.29
CA ILE A 30 -0.54 7.02 -24.62
C ILE A 30 -0.76 7.04 -23.10
N LEU A 31 -1.99 7.32 -22.66
CA LEU A 31 -2.33 7.34 -21.24
C LEU A 31 -2.07 5.97 -20.58
N VAL A 32 -2.48 4.88 -21.22
CA VAL A 32 -2.25 3.51 -20.73
C VAL A 32 -0.76 3.20 -20.69
N THR A 33 0.01 3.58 -21.71
CA THR A 33 1.47 3.39 -21.72
C THR A 33 2.13 4.14 -20.56
N ILE A 34 1.75 5.39 -20.32
CA ILE A 34 2.22 6.16 -19.16
C ILE A 34 1.85 5.43 -17.87
N LEU A 35 0.59 5.01 -17.70
CA LEU A 35 0.16 4.28 -16.49
C LEU A 35 0.96 2.99 -16.25
N ILE A 36 1.31 2.26 -17.31
CA ILE A 36 2.10 1.03 -17.22
C ILE A 36 3.55 1.34 -16.84
N VAL A 37 4.16 2.36 -17.46
CA VAL A 37 5.53 2.80 -17.15
C VAL A 37 5.63 3.30 -15.70
N PHE A 38 4.63 4.05 -15.24
CA PHE A 38 4.55 4.58 -13.88
C PHE A 38 3.86 3.64 -12.88
N LYS A 39 3.42 2.45 -13.32
CA LYS A 39 2.83 1.41 -12.45
C LYS A 39 3.66 1.12 -11.19
N PRO A 40 4.99 0.96 -11.23
CA PRO A 40 5.76 0.71 -10.02
C PRO A 40 5.69 1.88 -9.03
N LEU A 41 5.66 3.12 -9.52
CA LEU A 41 5.53 4.31 -8.67
C LEU A 41 4.14 4.40 -8.04
N LEU A 42 3.08 4.20 -8.83
CA LEU A 42 1.70 4.16 -8.32
C LEU A 42 1.52 3.06 -7.28
N LEU A 43 2.09 1.87 -7.51
CA LEU A 43 2.04 0.76 -6.56
C LEU A 43 2.85 1.07 -5.29
N GLY A 44 4.00 1.72 -5.41
CA GLY A 44 4.80 2.19 -4.28
C GLY A 44 4.04 3.21 -3.42
N MET A 45 3.43 4.22 -4.05
CA MET A 45 2.60 5.21 -3.38
C MET A 45 1.38 4.57 -2.71
N LEU A 46 0.71 3.64 -3.40
CA LEU A 46 -0.42 2.90 -2.82
C LEU A 46 0.01 2.07 -1.59
N ARG A 47 1.16 1.39 -1.66
CA ARG A 47 1.71 0.63 -0.52
C ARG A 47 2.07 1.54 0.64
N ALA A 48 2.68 2.70 0.38
CA ALA A 48 3.01 3.68 1.41
C ALA A 48 1.73 4.24 2.05
N ALA A 49 0.74 4.63 1.26
CA ALA A 49 -0.57 5.07 1.75
C ALA A 49 -1.25 3.98 2.60
N LEU A 50 -1.21 2.72 2.14
CA LEU A 50 -1.73 1.59 2.91
C LEU A 50 -0.97 1.36 4.22
N LEU A 51 0.34 1.60 4.27
CA LEU A 51 1.11 1.52 5.51
C LEU A 51 0.75 2.63 6.51
N VAL A 52 0.35 3.81 6.03
CA VAL A 52 -0.14 4.89 6.88
C VAL A 52 -1.49 4.52 7.51
N VAL A 53 -2.41 3.93 6.73
CA VAL A 53 -3.73 3.53 7.22
C VAL A 53 -3.67 2.26 8.06
N HIS A 54 -2.92 1.26 7.63
CA HIS A 54 -2.73 -0.02 8.30
C HIS A 54 -1.23 -0.32 8.42
N PRO A 55 -0.57 0.17 9.48
CA PRO A 55 0.83 -0.14 9.72
C PRO A 55 1.00 -1.64 9.91
N LYS A 56 1.58 -2.32 8.92
CA LYS A 56 1.95 -3.72 9.02
C LYS A 56 3.21 -3.81 9.88
N LEU A 57 3.06 -4.24 11.12
CA LEU A 57 4.19 -4.59 11.98
C LEU A 57 4.99 -5.71 11.33
N THR A 58 6.30 -5.52 11.19
CA THR A 58 7.20 -6.58 10.73
C THR A 58 7.20 -7.74 11.73
N ARG A 59 7.66 -8.92 11.31
CA ARG A 59 7.72 -10.10 12.21
C ARG A 59 8.56 -9.79 13.45
N ASP A 60 9.69 -9.10 13.26
CA ASP A 60 10.59 -8.71 14.34
C ASP A 60 9.93 -7.69 15.28
N GLN A 61 9.24 -6.68 14.73
CA GLN A 61 8.48 -5.71 15.54
C GLN A 61 7.36 -6.40 16.34
N LYS A 62 6.69 -7.40 15.77
CA LYS A 62 5.64 -8.16 16.47
C LYS A 62 6.22 -8.99 17.61
N THR A 63 7.37 -9.62 17.42
CA THR A 63 8.08 -10.37 18.47
C THR A 63 8.56 -9.43 19.57
N ALA A 64 9.20 -8.31 19.21
CA ALA A 64 9.65 -7.30 20.17
C ALA A 64 8.48 -6.72 20.99
N SER A 65 7.35 -6.42 20.34
CA SER A 65 6.14 -5.95 21.01
C SER A 65 5.57 -6.98 21.99
N ARG A 66 5.59 -8.27 21.63
CA ARG A 66 5.18 -9.36 22.52
C ARG A 66 6.11 -9.49 23.72
N ASN A 67 7.43 -9.46 23.50
CA ASN A 67 8.41 -9.54 24.58
C ASN A 67 8.26 -8.36 25.54
N LEU A 68 8.16 -7.13 25.03
CA LEU A 68 7.90 -5.94 25.85
C LEU A 68 6.63 -6.07 26.68
N ARG A 69 5.52 -6.54 26.10
CA ARG A 69 4.27 -6.77 26.83
C ARG A 69 4.45 -7.80 27.96
N ASN A 70 5.18 -8.88 27.70
CA ASN A 70 5.47 -9.90 28.71
C ASN A 70 6.32 -9.31 29.85
N MET A 71 7.39 -8.59 29.53
CA MET A 71 8.25 -7.92 30.53
C MET A 71 7.46 -6.93 31.38
N LEU A 72 6.61 -6.11 30.76
CA LEU A 72 5.76 -5.14 31.48
C LEU A 72 4.76 -5.84 32.41
N THR A 73 4.22 -6.98 31.98
CA THR A 73 3.29 -7.78 32.80
C THR A 73 4.01 -8.37 34.02
N ILE A 74 5.19 -8.98 33.82
CA ILE A 74 5.99 -9.53 34.93
C ILE A 74 6.39 -8.41 35.90
N ARG A 75 6.80 -7.24 35.38
CA ARG A 75 7.15 -6.08 36.20
C ARG A 75 5.95 -5.55 37.01
N ARG A 76 4.74 -5.57 36.43
CA ARG A 76 3.52 -5.22 37.16
C ARG A 76 3.26 -6.20 38.30
N ILE A 77 3.37 -7.51 38.06
CA ILE A 77 3.22 -8.53 39.11
C ILE A 77 4.27 -8.33 40.20
N ALA A 78 5.53 -8.11 39.83
CA ALA A 78 6.62 -7.86 40.78
C ALA A 78 6.35 -6.66 41.69
N ASN A 79 5.72 -5.62 41.17
CA ASN A 79 5.35 -4.44 41.96
C ASN A 79 4.15 -4.71 42.88
N ASP A 80 3.23 -5.56 42.47
CA ASP A 80 2.07 -5.98 43.28
C ASP A 80 2.51 -6.82 44.49
N VAL A 81 3.38 -7.81 44.26
CA VAL A 81 3.92 -8.67 45.34
C VAL A 81 5.04 -8.01 46.16
N ASN A 82 5.45 -6.79 45.84
CA ASN A 82 6.56 -6.11 46.52
C ASN A 82 6.28 -5.88 48.02
N TYR A 83 5.01 -5.69 48.39
CA TYR A 83 4.61 -5.48 49.78
C TYR A 83 4.47 -6.79 50.57
N SER A 84 4.13 -7.90 49.91
CA SER A 84 3.93 -9.19 50.57
C SER A 84 5.20 -10.05 50.60
N SER A 85 5.99 -10.04 49.52
CA SER A 85 7.20 -10.85 49.38
C SER A 85 8.29 -10.11 48.56
N PRO A 86 9.14 -9.30 49.22
CA PRO A 86 10.16 -8.51 48.52
C PRO A 86 11.20 -9.36 47.80
N ASN A 87 11.49 -10.58 48.28
CA ASN A 87 12.39 -11.51 47.59
C ASN A 87 11.81 -11.99 46.25
N MET A 88 10.53 -12.39 46.25
CA MET A 88 9.83 -12.82 45.03
C MET A 88 9.70 -11.67 44.03
N ALA A 89 9.45 -10.44 44.51
CA ALA A 89 9.47 -9.25 43.67
C ALA A 89 10.85 -9.01 43.01
N ALA A 90 11.95 -9.28 43.71
CA ALA A 90 13.29 -9.17 43.15
C ALA A 90 13.55 -10.22 42.06
N GLU A 91 13.13 -11.48 42.28
CA GLU A 91 13.24 -12.55 41.29
C GLU A 91 12.41 -12.26 40.03
N LEU A 92 11.18 -11.77 40.19
CA LEU A 92 10.32 -11.39 39.06
C LEU A 92 10.90 -10.21 38.27
N ARG A 93 11.53 -9.23 38.93
CA ARG A 93 12.25 -8.14 38.24
C ARG A 93 13.47 -8.66 37.48
N ALA A 94 14.21 -9.60 38.05
CA ALA A 94 15.35 -10.24 37.39
C ALA A 94 14.90 -11.09 36.19
N LEU A 95 13.75 -11.76 36.27
CA LEU A 95 13.14 -12.47 35.14
C LEU A 95 12.72 -11.49 34.04
N ALA A 96 12.10 -10.37 34.42
CA ALA A 96 11.68 -9.33 33.46
C ALA A 96 12.86 -8.65 32.76
N SER A 97 14.06 -8.60 33.36
CA SER A 97 15.25 -8.00 32.73
C SER A 97 15.99 -8.95 31.76
N ARG A 98 15.61 -10.23 31.69
CA ARG A 98 16.29 -11.25 30.87
C ARG A 98 15.57 -11.58 29.55
N GLY A 99 14.31 -11.14 29.38
CA GLY A 99 13.53 -11.27 28.15
C GLY A 99 13.61 -10.02 27.28
#